data_AF-A0A915TXU5-F1
#
_entry.id   AF-A0A915TXU5-F1
#
_cell.length_a   1.000
_cell.length_b   1.000
_cell.length_c   1.000
_cell.angle_alpha   90.00
_cell.angle_beta   90.00
_cell.angle_gamma   90.00
#
_symmetry.space_group_name_H-M   'P 1'
#
loop_
_entity.id
_entity.type
_entity.pdbx_description
1 polymer ?
#
loop_
_entity_poly.entity_id
_entity_poly.type
_entity_poly.pdbx_seq_one_letter_code
_entity_poly.pdbx_strand_id
1 'polypeptide(L)'
;MEDMLRLEAFVVDTYGSRDPDLTQTFSPTKELRLKPHFELDWKILKAGISPESVPVEELPTIIPEVNAAFLRTILRCLNPNHKYYIAFDQLDLGFNKSSPEYSSRLIGLLLASRDINLAAREAGINLFVVVFLRDDIYDSLHFEDKNKMTENYVSLIEWDTPRTKKTLKALMNRRFTVLLGGEEKQNINWGDVFNEEREMPGHQSKYDHIRDRTYLRPRDIIKFANLALKEYKQRIDSGEVEQGHLYKIDNVDVHNARVEYSEYLVREIDDEVHTHLPDYERHLDVLRAIGKWHFDKDEYESAFSKHYPEAQISSNEALEKLHQFSFIGFYRAGGRGFGGQSMFSVTENQEFALIVLRRVTVYIQGS
;
A
#
# COMPACT_ATOMS: atom_id res chain seq x y z
N MET A 1 3.82 -37.81 12.86
CA MET A 1 3.49 -37.66 14.30
C MET A 1 4.75 -37.47 15.12
N GLU A 2 5.79 -38.29 14.92
CA GLU A 2 7.09 -38.13 15.58
C GLU A 2 7.75 -36.76 15.34
N ASP A 3 7.80 -36.28 14.09
CA ASP A 3 8.35 -34.95 13.78
C ASP A 3 7.57 -33.80 14.45
N MET A 4 6.26 -33.96 14.61
CA MET A 4 5.40 -32.96 15.27
C MET A 4 5.67 -32.94 16.79
N LEU A 5 5.87 -34.10 17.40
CA LEU A 5 6.27 -34.21 18.80
C LEU A 5 7.67 -33.64 19.05
N ARG A 6 8.62 -33.87 18.12
CA ARG A 6 9.95 -33.24 18.17
C ARG A 6 9.88 -31.73 18.05
N LEU A 7 9.08 -31.22 17.11
CA LEU A 7 8.87 -29.79 16.91
C LEU A 7 8.28 -29.15 18.17
N GLU A 8 7.26 -29.78 18.74
CA GLU A 8 6.60 -29.31 19.95
C GLU A 8 7.55 -29.31 21.16
N ALA A 9 8.31 -30.40 21.36
CA ALA A 9 9.28 -30.50 22.43
C ALA A 9 10.39 -29.44 22.29
N PHE A 10 10.88 -29.20 21.06
CA PHE A 10 11.83 -28.12 20.79
C PHE A 10 11.27 -26.75 21.17
N VAL A 11 10.05 -26.43 20.74
CA VAL A 11 9.41 -25.14 21.01
C VAL A 11 9.22 -24.93 22.52
N VAL A 12 8.74 -25.95 23.23
CA VAL A 12 8.55 -25.90 24.68
C VAL A 12 9.87 -25.79 25.44
N ASP A 13 10.89 -26.58 25.08
CA ASP A 13 12.19 -26.56 25.75
C ASP A 13 12.94 -25.24 25.53
N THR A 14 12.80 -24.67 24.33
CA THR A 14 13.54 -23.49 23.91
C THR A 14 12.86 -22.19 24.33
N TYR A 15 11.53 -22.14 24.20
CA TYR A 15 10.78 -20.91 24.41
C TYR A 15 9.88 -20.94 25.66
N GLY A 16 9.80 -22.09 26.33
CA GLY A 16 9.11 -22.27 27.62
C GLY A 16 7.62 -22.62 27.51
N SER A 17 7.01 -22.50 26.34
CA SER A 17 5.61 -22.83 26.11
C SER A 17 5.37 -23.24 24.66
N ARG A 18 4.20 -23.85 24.40
CA ARG A 18 3.71 -24.12 23.03
C ARG A 18 3.24 -22.86 22.29
N ASP A 19 3.07 -21.76 23.02
CA ASP A 19 2.62 -20.47 22.53
C ASP A 19 3.56 -19.38 23.07
N PRO A 20 4.79 -19.34 22.55
CA PRO A 20 5.80 -18.44 23.10
C PRO A 20 5.50 -17.00 22.75
N ASP A 21 5.76 -16.10 23.68
CA ASP A 21 5.76 -14.67 23.40
C ASP A 21 6.84 -14.38 22.34
N LEU A 22 6.38 -14.04 21.13
CA LEU A 22 7.26 -13.78 19.99
C LEU A 22 8.25 -12.65 20.24
N THR A 23 7.93 -11.72 21.14
CA THR A 23 8.83 -10.63 21.54
C THR A 23 9.99 -11.09 22.42
N GLN A 24 9.88 -12.28 23.02
CA GLN A 24 10.88 -12.88 23.90
C GLN A 24 11.65 -14.04 23.24
N THR A 25 11.38 -14.32 21.97
CA THR A 25 12.12 -15.28 21.15
C THR A 25 13.52 -14.72 20.88
N PHE A 26 14.57 -15.52 21.10
CA PHE A 26 15.98 -15.11 20.91
C PHE A 26 16.49 -13.95 21.79
N SER A 27 15.92 -13.74 22.99
CA SER A 27 16.52 -12.84 23.99
C SER A 27 17.95 -13.28 24.35
N PRO A 28 18.95 -12.39 24.43
CA PRO A 28 20.33 -12.67 24.84
C PRO A 28 20.49 -13.52 26.10
N THR A 29 19.49 -13.45 26.99
CA THR A 29 19.47 -14.15 28.28
C THR A 29 18.97 -15.59 28.21
N LYS A 30 18.53 -16.10 27.05
CA LYS A 30 18.03 -17.48 26.89
C LYS A 30 19.11 -18.40 26.32
N GLU A 31 19.06 -19.68 26.64
CA GLU A 31 19.90 -20.70 25.99
C GLU A 31 19.01 -21.57 25.09
N LEU A 32 19.48 -21.93 23.90
CA LEU A 32 18.73 -22.84 23.01
C LEU A 32 19.11 -24.28 23.32
N ARG A 33 18.09 -25.12 23.56
CA ARG A 33 18.24 -26.58 23.73
C ARG A 33 18.06 -27.29 22.39
N LEU A 34 19.17 -27.56 21.70
CA LEU A 34 19.15 -28.09 20.33
C LEU A 34 19.10 -29.63 20.26
N LYS A 35 19.73 -30.32 21.22
CA LYS A 35 19.58 -31.77 21.40
C LYS A 35 18.45 -32.09 22.38
N PRO A 36 17.66 -33.15 22.13
CA PRO A 36 17.77 -34.17 21.06
C PRO A 36 16.93 -33.86 19.80
N HIS A 37 16.56 -32.59 19.57
CA HIS A 37 15.48 -32.24 18.65
C HIS A 37 15.89 -32.18 17.17
N PHE A 38 17.13 -31.78 16.88
CA PHE A 38 17.64 -31.70 15.51
C PHE A 38 18.98 -32.42 15.33
N GLU A 39 19.15 -33.05 14.17
CA GLU A 39 20.44 -33.48 13.63
C GLU A 39 21.05 -32.33 12.82
N LEU A 40 22.14 -31.76 13.28
CA LEU A 40 22.83 -30.60 12.71
C LEU A 40 24.36 -30.86 12.87
N ASP A 41 25.22 -30.11 12.17
CA ASP A 41 26.66 -30.41 12.11
C ASP A 41 27.46 -29.57 13.13
N TRP A 42 27.90 -30.19 14.24
CA TRP A 42 28.48 -29.48 15.39
C TRP A 42 29.91 -28.98 15.17
N LYS A 43 30.51 -29.28 14.02
CA LYS A 43 31.87 -28.84 13.70
C LYS A 43 32.03 -27.32 13.62
N ILE A 44 30.92 -26.60 13.64
CA ILE A 44 30.84 -25.14 13.53
C ILE A 44 30.92 -24.47 14.91
N LEU A 45 30.68 -25.20 16.01
CA LEU A 45 30.79 -24.67 17.36
C LEU A 45 32.27 -24.53 17.77
N LYS A 46 32.61 -23.42 18.44
CA LYS A 46 33.94 -23.25 19.05
C LYS A 46 34.18 -24.35 20.09
N ALA A 47 35.42 -24.80 20.18
CA ALA A 47 35.82 -25.82 21.16
C ALA A 47 35.47 -25.37 22.59
N GLY A 48 34.67 -26.18 23.30
CA GLY A 48 34.25 -25.93 24.69
C GLY A 48 32.78 -25.60 24.90
N ILE A 49 32.00 -25.40 23.83
CA ILE A 49 30.54 -25.17 23.92
C ILE A 49 29.79 -26.51 23.93
N SER A 50 28.83 -26.68 24.84
CA SER A 50 27.96 -27.86 24.85
C SER A 50 26.93 -27.78 23.71
N PRO A 51 26.78 -28.83 22.87
CA PRO A 51 25.72 -28.90 21.87
C PRO A 51 24.30 -28.96 22.47
N GLU A 52 24.19 -29.19 23.78
CA GLU A 52 22.91 -29.35 24.49
C GLU A 52 22.33 -28.01 24.95
N SER A 53 23.18 -26.99 25.16
CA SER A 53 22.78 -25.64 25.57
C SER A 53 23.71 -24.62 24.93
N VAL A 54 23.21 -23.89 23.93
CA VAL A 54 24.00 -22.89 23.20
C VAL A 54 23.59 -21.48 23.63
N PRO A 55 24.53 -20.64 24.11
CA PRO A 55 24.27 -19.24 24.44
C PRO A 55 23.85 -18.42 23.22
N VAL A 56 23.01 -17.39 23.41
CA VAL A 56 22.54 -16.52 22.32
C VAL A 56 23.69 -15.82 21.58
N GLU A 57 24.82 -15.58 22.25
CA GLU A 57 25.99 -14.91 21.69
C GLU A 57 26.69 -15.69 20.56
N GLU A 58 26.56 -17.03 20.56
CA GLU A 58 27.14 -17.93 19.53
C GLU A 58 26.11 -18.34 18.47
N LEU A 59 24.92 -17.74 18.51
CA LEU A 59 23.85 -17.95 17.54
C LEU A 59 24.20 -17.61 16.09
N PRO A 60 24.98 -16.56 15.76
CA PRO A 60 25.26 -16.25 14.36
C PRO A 60 25.88 -17.42 13.58
N THR A 61 26.63 -18.28 14.27
CA THR A 61 27.27 -19.47 13.69
C THR A 61 26.35 -20.69 13.53
N ILE A 62 25.30 -20.83 14.34
CA ILE A 62 24.45 -22.04 14.34
C ILE A 62 22.98 -21.77 13.95
N ILE A 63 22.49 -20.54 14.07
CA ILE A 63 21.13 -20.13 13.68
C ILE A 63 20.79 -20.56 12.26
N PRO A 64 21.65 -20.38 11.24
CA PRO A 64 21.29 -20.76 9.88
C PRO A 64 20.96 -22.25 9.78
N GLU A 65 21.74 -23.09 10.46
CA GLU A 65 21.49 -24.53 10.48
C GLU A 65 20.24 -24.86 11.28
N VAL A 66 20.06 -24.28 12.47
CA VAL A 66 18.88 -24.48 13.32
C VAL A 66 17.61 -24.09 12.57
N ASN A 67 17.60 -22.93 11.91
CA ASN A 67 16.50 -22.47 11.07
C ASN A 67 16.24 -23.44 9.91
N ALA A 68 17.28 -23.94 9.26
CA ALA A 68 17.13 -24.92 8.19
C ALA A 68 16.54 -26.26 8.70
N ALA A 69 17.00 -26.76 9.85
CA ALA A 69 16.45 -27.96 10.46
C ALA A 69 15.00 -27.75 10.91
N PHE A 70 14.71 -26.62 11.55
CA PHE A 70 13.36 -26.25 11.97
C PHE A 70 12.40 -26.15 10.78
N LEU A 71 12.81 -25.46 9.71
CA LEU A 71 12.04 -25.37 8.46
C LEU A 71 11.78 -26.75 7.84
N ARG A 72 12.80 -27.61 7.74
CA ARG A 72 12.63 -28.98 7.22
C ARG A 72 11.61 -29.77 8.04
N THR A 73 11.67 -29.68 9.37
CA THR A 73 10.72 -30.37 10.26
C THR A 73 9.31 -29.81 10.12
N ILE A 74 9.15 -28.48 10.03
CA ILE A 74 7.86 -27.83 9.76
C ILE A 74 7.27 -28.36 8.45
N LEU A 75 8.02 -28.33 7.35
CA LEU A 75 7.53 -28.77 6.05
C LEU A 75 7.09 -30.24 6.04
N ARG A 76 7.76 -31.13 6.78
CA ARG A 76 7.35 -32.54 6.96
C ARG A 76 6.06 -32.72 7.76
N CYS A 77 5.77 -31.78 8.64
CA CYS A 77 4.59 -31.81 9.49
C CYS A 77 3.35 -31.21 8.82
N LEU A 78 3.51 -30.36 7.80
CA LEU A 78 2.39 -29.76 7.08
C LEU A 78 1.61 -30.81 6.29
N ASN A 79 0.29 -30.77 6.38
CA ASN A 79 -0.59 -31.62 5.58
C ASN A 79 -0.53 -31.20 4.10
N PRO A 80 -0.10 -32.09 3.17
CA PRO A 80 0.08 -31.73 1.76
C PRO A 80 -1.22 -31.41 1.03
N ASN A 81 -2.38 -31.84 1.55
CA ASN A 81 -3.69 -31.55 0.96
C ASN A 81 -4.17 -30.13 1.24
N HIS A 82 -3.53 -29.42 2.16
CA HIS A 82 -3.88 -28.05 2.51
C HIS A 82 -2.99 -27.05 1.77
N LYS A 83 -3.51 -25.85 1.56
CA LYS A 83 -2.77 -24.70 1.04
C LYS A 83 -2.56 -23.71 2.18
N TYR A 84 -1.32 -23.40 2.49
CA TYR A 84 -0.93 -22.50 3.56
C TYR A 84 -0.45 -21.18 2.95
N TYR A 85 -0.97 -20.07 3.46
CA TYR A 85 -0.56 -18.73 3.08
C TYR A 85 -0.15 -17.97 4.33
N ILE A 86 1.04 -17.38 4.30
CA ILE A 86 1.51 -16.44 5.32
C ILE A 86 1.62 -15.08 4.65
N ALA A 87 0.82 -14.12 5.09
CA ALA A 87 0.78 -12.79 4.51
C ALA A 87 1.29 -11.75 5.51
N PHE A 88 2.33 -11.01 5.10
CA PHE A 88 2.80 -9.84 5.82
C PHE A 88 2.28 -8.59 5.14
N ASP A 89 1.59 -7.73 5.90
CA ASP A 89 1.00 -6.47 5.44
C ASP A 89 1.33 -5.36 6.44
N GLN A 90 1.06 -4.10 6.08
CA GLN A 90 1.30 -2.90 6.90
C GLN A 90 2.77 -2.71 7.32
N LEU A 91 3.70 -3.14 6.46
CA LEU A 91 5.15 -2.99 6.65
C LEU A 91 5.68 -1.59 6.32
N ASP A 92 4.78 -0.64 6.09
CA ASP A 92 5.04 0.77 5.87
C ASP A 92 4.75 1.62 7.12
N LEU A 93 4.01 1.08 8.09
CA LEU A 93 3.73 1.76 9.35
C LEU A 93 5.02 2.09 10.09
N GLY A 94 5.23 3.39 10.35
CA GLY A 94 6.42 3.89 11.02
C GLY A 94 7.71 3.69 10.22
N PHE A 95 7.63 3.49 8.90
CA PHE A 95 8.81 3.40 8.06
C PHE A 95 9.61 4.69 8.15
N ASN A 96 10.85 4.55 8.63
CA ASN A 96 11.84 5.62 8.62
C ASN A 96 12.98 5.20 7.71
N LYS A 97 13.06 5.83 6.53
CA LYS A 97 14.12 5.61 5.53
C LYS A 97 15.54 5.78 6.11
N SER A 98 15.68 6.54 7.18
CA SER A 98 16.95 6.80 7.84
C SER A 98 17.31 5.79 8.93
N SER A 99 16.45 4.82 9.26
CA SER A 99 16.75 3.76 10.23
C SER A 99 17.37 2.54 9.53
N PRO A 100 18.66 2.24 9.78
CA PRO A 100 19.29 1.03 9.27
C PRO A 100 18.64 -0.23 9.84
N GLU A 101 18.20 -0.22 11.10
CA GLU A 101 17.61 -1.38 11.78
C GLU A 101 16.28 -1.80 11.17
N TYR A 102 15.47 -0.82 10.74
CA TYR A 102 14.22 -1.12 10.02
C TYR A 102 14.51 -1.74 8.65
N SER A 103 15.44 -1.13 7.91
CA SER A 103 15.88 -1.64 6.60
C SER A 103 16.43 -3.06 6.70
N SER A 104 17.29 -3.35 7.67
CA SER A 104 17.83 -4.69 7.91
C SER A 104 16.75 -5.72 8.25
N ARG A 105 15.73 -5.34 9.04
CA ARG A 105 14.61 -6.22 9.37
C ARG A 105 13.75 -6.55 8.14
N LEU A 106 13.45 -5.55 7.30
CA LEU A 106 12.74 -5.79 6.04
C LEU A 106 13.54 -6.68 5.10
N ILE A 107 14.84 -6.44 4.95
CA ILE A 107 15.73 -7.28 4.13
C ILE A 107 15.71 -8.73 4.64
N GLY A 108 15.86 -8.93 5.96
CA GLY A 108 15.79 -10.25 6.58
C GLY A 108 14.46 -10.96 6.32
N LEU A 109 13.33 -10.25 6.44
CA LEU A 109 12.00 -10.79 6.14
C LEU A 109 11.86 -11.20 4.68
N LEU A 110 12.32 -10.37 3.74
CA LEU A 110 12.27 -10.65 2.31
C LEU A 110 13.10 -11.88 1.94
N LEU A 111 14.32 -11.99 2.46
CA LEU A 111 15.20 -13.14 2.24
C LEU A 111 14.63 -14.42 2.86
N ALA A 112 14.17 -14.36 4.11
CA ALA A 112 13.55 -15.51 4.77
C ALA A 112 12.29 -15.99 4.05
N SER A 113 11.44 -15.06 3.57
CA SER A 113 10.23 -15.40 2.82
C SER A 113 10.56 -16.10 1.50
N ARG A 114 11.59 -15.63 0.79
CA ARG A 114 12.11 -16.28 -0.42
C ARG A 114 12.59 -17.70 -0.11
N ASP A 115 13.41 -17.86 0.93
CA ASP A 115 14.04 -19.14 1.26
C ASP A 115 12.99 -20.18 1.71
N ILE A 116 11.98 -19.76 2.49
CA ILE A 116 10.84 -20.60 2.86
C ILE A 116 10.04 -21.04 1.63
N ASN A 117 9.76 -20.11 0.71
CA ASN A 117 9.03 -20.42 -0.52
C ASN A 117 9.78 -21.41 -1.42
N LEU A 118 11.11 -21.27 -1.54
CA LEU A 118 11.95 -22.20 -2.28
C LEU A 118 11.95 -23.59 -1.63
N ALA A 119 12.17 -23.67 -0.32
CA ALA A 119 12.16 -24.93 0.41
C ALA A 119 10.79 -25.64 0.33
N ALA A 120 9.69 -24.89 0.44
CA ALA A 120 8.35 -25.43 0.28
C ALA A 120 8.12 -26.00 -1.13
N ARG A 121 8.55 -25.27 -2.16
CA ARG A 121 8.47 -25.72 -3.56
C ARG A 121 9.29 -26.99 -3.80
N GLU A 122 10.52 -27.04 -3.30
CA GLU A 122 11.40 -28.22 -3.41
C GLU A 122 10.81 -29.43 -2.68
N ALA A 123 10.16 -29.22 -1.54
CA ALA A 123 9.47 -30.27 -0.78
C ALA A 123 8.10 -30.66 -1.38
N GLY A 124 7.62 -29.97 -2.42
CA GLY A 124 6.30 -30.21 -3.00
C GLY A 124 5.13 -29.85 -2.09
N ILE A 125 5.34 -28.94 -1.12
CA ILE A 125 4.34 -28.50 -0.15
C ILE A 125 3.71 -27.18 -0.62
N ASN A 126 2.38 -27.10 -0.54
CA ASN A 126 1.63 -25.89 -0.87
C ASN A 126 1.70 -24.85 0.26
N LEU A 127 2.89 -24.31 0.52
CA LEU A 127 3.12 -23.20 1.45
C LEU A 127 3.62 -21.99 0.65
N PHE A 128 3.01 -20.83 0.86
CA PHE A 128 3.41 -19.59 0.22
C PHE A 128 3.41 -18.41 1.20
N VAL A 129 4.60 -17.83 1.38
CA VAL A 129 4.81 -16.59 2.12
C VAL A 129 4.76 -15.42 1.14
N VAL A 130 3.89 -14.46 1.40
CA VAL A 130 3.74 -13.24 0.61
C VAL A 130 4.01 -12.03 1.50
N VAL A 131 4.81 -11.11 0.98
CA VAL A 131 5.14 -9.84 1.64
C VAL A 131 4.57 -8.72 0.78
N PHE A 132 3.62 -7.97 1.33
CA PHE A 132 3.11 -6.76 0.72
C PHE A 132 3.99 -5.59 1.16
N LEU A 133 4.63 -4.95 0.19
CA LEU A 133 5.52 -3.83 0.43
C LEU A 133 5.31 -2.78 -0.66
N ARG A 134 5.31 -1.52 -0.26
CA ARG A 134 5.28 -0.41 -1.21
C ARG A 134 6.56 -0.39 -2.04
N ASP A 135 6.43 0.01 -3.30
CA ASP A 135 7.53 0.04 -4.26
C ASP A 135 8.60 1.07 -3.86
N ASP A 136 8.21 2.25 -3.39
CA ASP A 136 9.11 3.28 -2.86
C ASP A 136 9.97 2.78 -1.68
N ILE A 137 9.38 2.01 -0.77
CA ILE A 137 10.10 1.37 0.35
C ILE A 137 11.04 0.29 -0.20
N TYR A 138 10.55 -0.62 -1.05
CA TYR A 138 11.38 -1.68 -1.63
C TYR A 138 12.60 -1.10 -2.38
N ASP A 139 12.40 -0.04 -3.15
CA ASP A 139 13.44 0.62 -3.94
C ASP A 139 14.53 1.24 -3.05
N SER A 140 14.17 1.70 -1.84
CA SER A 140 15.12 2.22 -0.86
C SER A 140 16.01 1.16 -0.19
N LEU A 141 15.64 -0.13 -0.26
CA LEU A 141 16.42 -1.20 0.37
C LEU A 141 17.68 -1.53 -0.46
N HIS A 142 18.81 -1.71 0.21
CA HIS A 142 20.08 -2.09 -0.41
C HIS A 142 20.60 -3.40 0.19
N PHE A 143 20.67 -4.45 -0.61
CA PHE A 143 21.19 -5.76 -0.23
C PHE A 143 21.74 -6.52 -1.44
N GLU A 144 22.59 -7.51 -1.18
CA GLU A 144 23.17 -8.38 -2.19
C GLU A 144 22.07 -9.14 -2.95
N ASP A 145 22.26 -9.34 -4.26
CA ASP A 145 21.31 -10.04 -5.13
C ASP A 145 19.90 -9.42 -5.25
N LYS A 146 19.69 -8.14 -4.86
CA LYS A 146 18.40 -7.45 -5.02
C LYS A 146 17.85 -7.54 -6.44
N ASN A 147 18.69 -7.41 -7.47
CA ASN A 147 18.25 -7.50 -8.88
C ASN A 147 17.69 -8.89 -9.20
N LYS A 148 18.42 -9.94 -8.82
CA LYS A 148 17.98 -11.33 -8.99
C LYS A 148 16.70 -11.60 -8.20
N MET A 149 16.57 -11.02 -7.01
CA MET A 149 15.34 -11.13 -6.22
C MET A 149 14.16 -10.47 -6.93
N THR A 150 14.37 -9.25 -7.44
CA THR A 150 13.36 -8.46 -8.16
C THR A 150 12.84 -9.19 -9.38
N GLU A 151 13.73 -9.78 -10.19
CA GLU A 151 13.35 -10.47 -11.42
C GLU A 151 12.59 -11.77 -11.19
N ASN A 152 12.94 -12.52 -10.13
CA ASN A 152 12.45 -13.90 -9.96
C ASN A 152 11.32 -14.05 -8.92
N TYR A 153 11.22 -13.12 -7.97
CA TYR A 153 10.33 -13.29 -6.81
C TYR A 153 9.46 -12.07 -6.49
N VAL A 154 9.65 -10.94 -7.17
CA VAL A 154 8.84 -9.73 -6.95
C VAL A 154 7.83 -9.58 -8.08
N SER A 155 6.60 -9.22 -7.72
CA SER A 155 5.56 -8.85 -8.69
C SER A 155 5.05 -7.46 -8.34
N LEU A 156 5.32 -6.50 -9.22
CA LEU A 156 4.80 -5.15 -9.09
C LEU A 156 3.30 -5.14 -9.38
N ILE A 157 2.51 -4.58 -8.47
CA ILE A 157 1.07 -4.39 -8.65
C ILE A 157 0.86 -3.04 -9.31
N GLU A 158 0.47 -3.07 -10.58
CA GLU A 158 0.14 -1.89 -11.36
C GLU A 158 -1.28 -1.98 -11.91
N TRP A 159 -1.91 -0.82 -12.07
CA TRP A 159 -3.24 -0.68 -12.66
C TRP A 159 -3.19 0.30 -13.82
N ASP A 160 -3.80 -0.07 -14.95
CA ASP A 160 -4.02 0.82 -16.09
C ASP A 160 -2.72 1.42 -16.68
N THR A 161 -1.59 0.74 -16.50
CA THR A 161 -0.32 1.10 -17.14
C THR A 161 -0.09 0.28 -18.41
N PRO A 162 0.66 0.80 -19.41
CA PRO A 162 1.00 0.04 -20.61
C PRO A 162 1.75 -1.27 -20.35
N ARG A 163 2.31 -1.46 -19.14
CA ARG A 163 3.08 -2.64 -18.72
C ARG A 163 2.20 -3.80 -18.27
N THR A 164 0.92 -3.55 -18.01
CA THR A 164 0.02 -4.55 -17.41
C THR A 164 -1.30 -4.67 -18.18
N LYS A 165 -1.90 -5.86 -18.11
CA LYS A 165 -3.29 -6.08 -18.57
C LYS A 165 -4.31 -5.92 -17.43
N LYS A 166 -3.84 -5.71 -16.20
CA LYS A 166 -4.69 -5.49 -15.03
C LYS A 166 -5.16 -4.04 -15.04
N THR A 167 -6.47 -3.84 -15.14
CA THR A 167 -7.10 -2.51 -15.12
C THR A 167 -8.12 -2.44 -14.01
N LEU A 168 -8.33 -1.25 -13.45
CA LEU A 168 -9.42 -0.99 -12.53
C LEU A 168 -10.77 -1.25 -13.20
N LYS A 169 -10.88 -1.04 -14.53
CA LYS A 169 -12.05 -1.40 -15.32
C LYS A 169 -12.34 -2.90 -15.24
N ALA A 170 -11.32 -3.75 -15.44
CA ALA A 170 -11.49 -5.19 -15.35
C ALA A 170 -11.83 -5.65 -13.93
N LEU A 171 -11.25 -4.99 -12.91
CA LEU A 171 -11.62 -5.20 -11.51
C LEU A 171 -13.10 -4.89 -11.29
N MET A 172 -13.58 -3.74 -11.78
CA MET A 172 -14.96 -3.31 -11.62
C MET A 172 -15.94 -4.19 -12.42
N ASN A 173 -15.61 -4.58 -13.66
CA ASN A 173 -16.38 -5.56 -14.44
C ASN A 173 -16.58 -6.86 -13.65
N ARG A 174 -15.50 -7.39 -13.04
CA ARG A 174 -15.61 -8.59 -12.21
C ARG A 174 -16.56 -8.40 -11.03
N ARG A 175 -16.54 -7.22 -10.39
CA ARG A 175 -17.48 -6.89 -9.31
C ARG A 175 -18.92 -6.79 -9.83
N PHE A 176 -19.15 -6.13 -10.96
CA PHE A 176 -20.46 -6.03 -11.57
C PHE A 176 -21.01 -7.40 -11.96
N THR A 177 -20.21 -8.27 -12.58
CA THR A 177 -20.61 -9.65 -12.89
C THR A 177 -21.03 -10.44 -11.66
N VAL A 178 -20.30 -10.30 -10.54
CA VAL A 178 -20.66 -10.97 -9.28
C VAL A 178 -21.97 -10.43 -8.68
N LEU A 179 -22.22 -9.12 -8.79
CA LEU A 179 -23.37 -8.47 -8.16
C LEU A 179 -24.64 -8.49 -9.02
N LEU A 180 -24.49 -8.44 -10.35
CA LEU A 180 -25.57 -8.22 -11.31
C LEU A 180 -25.74 -9.37 -12.31
N GLY A 181 -24.76 -10.29 -12.42
CA GLY A 181 -24.76 -11.35 -13.42
C GLY A 181 -25.75 -12.51 -13.18
N GLY A 182 -26.48 -12.49 -12.05
CA GLY A 182 -27.47 -13.50 -11.70
C GLY A 182 -26.91 -14.93 -11.58
N GLU A 183 -27.80 -15.93 -11.60
CA GLU A 183 -27.41 -17.36 -11.53
C GLU A 183 -26.63 -17.82 -12.77
N GLU A 184 -26.91 -17.23 -13.92
CA GLU A 184 -26.24 -17.54 -15.20
C GLU A 184 -24.82 -16.95 -15.31
N LYS A 185 -24.38 -16.15 -14.33
CA LYS A 185 -23.07 -15.47 -14.32
C LYS A 185 -22.83 -14.67 -15.60
N GLN A 186 -23.86 -13.97 -16.07
CA GLN A 186 -23.75 -13.11 -17.25
C GLN A 186 -22.64 -12.08 -17.00
N ASN A 187 -21.76 -11.91 -17.99
CA ASN A 187 -20.64 -10.99 -17.87
C ASN A 187 -21.15 -9.55 -18.00
N ILE A 188 -21.01 -8.77 -16.93
CA ILE A 188 -21.44 -7.38 -16.87
C ILE A 188 -20.21 -6.48 -16.96
N ASN A 189 -20.17 -5.65 -17.99
CA ASN A 189 -19.07 -4.73 -18.24
C ASN A 189 -19.42 -3.33 -17.71
N TRP A 190 -18.40 -2.49 -17.62
CA TRP A 190 -18.52 -1.10 -17.20
C TRP A 190 -19.60 -0.33 -17.98
N GLY A 191 -19.65 -0.49 -19.31
CA GLY A 191 -20.64 0.20 -20.16
C GLY A 191 -22.09 -0.27 -19.99
N ASP A 192 -22.30 -1.40 -19.30
CA ASP A 192 -23.64 -1.88 -18.93
C ASP A 192 -24.18 -1.15 -17.69
N VAL A 193 -23.28 -0.61 -16.86
CA VAL A 193 -23.60 0.11 -15.62
C VAL A 193 -23.49 1.63 -15.79
N PHE A 194 -22.47 2.11 -16.49
CA PHE A 194 -22.21 3.51 -16.78
C PHE A 194 -22.56 3.84 -18.23
N ASN A 195 -23.23 4.96 -18.46
CA ASN A 195 -23.60 5.41 -19.80
C ASN A 195 -22.38 5.97 -20.56
N GLU A 196 -21.57 5.14 -21.22
CA GLU A 196 -20.41 5.61 -21.99
C GLU A 196 -20.76 6.24 -23.36
N GLU A 197 -22.04 6.35 -23.73
CA GLU A 197 -22.45 7.04 -24.97
C GLU A 197 -22.36 8.57 -24.84
N ARG A 198 -22.32 9.09 -23.61
CA ARG A 198 -22.17 10.51 -23.30
C ARG A 198 -20.83 10.75 -22.62
N GLU A 199 -20.01 11.60 -23.23
CA GLU A 199 -18.69 11.97 -22.71
C GLU A 199 -18.80 12.93 -21.52
N MET A 200 -17.84 12.83 -20.60
CA MET A 200 -17.59 13.82 -19.56
C MET A 200 -16.88 15.05 -20.16
N PRO A 201 -16.83 16.20 -19.44
CA PRO A 201 -16.04 17.35 -19.87
C PRO A 201 -14.61 16.97 -20.25
N GLY A 202 -14.09 17.55 -21.33
CA GLY A 202 -12.77 17.20 -21.86
C GLY A 202 -12.74 15.95 -22.76
N HIS A 203 -13.88 15.52 -23.30
CA HIS A 203 -14.00 14.33 -24.16
C HIS A 203 -13.52 13.04 -23.48
N GLN A 204 -13.72 12.94 -22.17
CA GLN A 204 -13.31 11.78 -21.39
C GLN A 204 -14.45 10.77 -21.25
N SER A 205 -14.11 9.47 -21.25
CA SER A 205 -15.03 8.44 -20.78
C SER A 205 -15.31 8.64 -19.28
N LYS A 206 -16.44 8.14 -18.78
CA LYS A 206 -16.73 8.19 -17.33
C LYS A 206 -15.71 7.37 -16.56
N TYR A 207 -15.24 6.26 -17.13
CA TYR A 207 -14.14 5.48 -16.57
C TYR A 207 -12.87 6.30 -16.38
N ASP A 208 -12.38 6.98 -17.43
CA ASP A 208 -11.16 7.79 -17.35
C ASP A 208 -11.34 8.94 -16.36
N HIS A 209 -12.49 9.60 -16.41
CA HIS A 209 -12.84 10.69 -15.50
C HIS A 209 -12.76 10.27 -14.03
N ILE A 210 -13.26 9.08 -13.68
CA ILE A 210 -13.21 8.55 -12.31
C ILE A 210 -11.82 8.02 -11.97
N ARG A 211 -11.15 7.34 -12.91
CA ARG A 211 -9.80 6.79 -12.72
C ARG A 211 -8.81 7.90 -12.37
N ASP A 212 -8.81 8.99 -13.13
CA ASP A 212 -7.92 10.14 -12.90
C ASP A 212 -8.20 10.79 -11.54
N ARG A 213 -9.41 10.59 -10.99
CA ARG A 213 -9.85 11.12 -9.70
C ARG A 213 -9.55 10.24 -8.49
N THR A 214 -9.18 8.99 -8.75
CA THR A 214 -9.06 7.95 -7.71
C THR A 214 -7.61 7.47 -7.55
N TYR A 215 -6.64 8.18 -8.13
CA TYR A 215 -5.20 7.91 -8.01
C TYR A 215 -4.81 6.45 -8.29
N LEU A 216 -5.51 5.78 -9.21
CA LEU A 216 -5.33 4.36 -9.52
C LEU A 216 -5.49 3.42 -8.31
N ARG A 217 -6.17 3.85 -7.24
CA ARG A 217 -6.41 3.07 -6.03
C ARG A 217 -7.72 2.27 -6.18
N PRO A 218 -7.70 0.93 -6.11
CA PRO A 218 -8.90 0.10 -6.24
C PRO A 218 -10.02 0.43 -5.25
N ARG A 219 -9.65 0.78 -4.01
CA ARG A 219 -10.62 1.17 -2.97
C ARG A 219 -11.38 2.44 -3.37
N ASP A 220 -10.67 3.40 -3.95
CA ASP A 220 -11.21 4.72 -4.23
C ASP A 220 -12.13 4.70 -5.46
N ILE A 221 -11.80 3.93 -6.51
CA ILE A 221 -12.72 3.72 -7.63
C ILE A 221 -14.01 3.00 -7.20
N ILE A 222 -13.91 2.01 -6.28
CA ILE A 222 -15.09 1.35 -5.71
C ILE A 222 -15.94 2.35 -4.92
N LYS A 223 -15.30 3.17 -4.08
CA LYS A 223 -16.00 4.20 -3.29
C LYS A 223 -16.69 5.22 -4.19
N PHE A 224 -15.99 5.74 -5.20
CA PHE A 224 -16.56 6.68 -6.17
C PHE A 224 -17.75 6.06 -6.91
N ALA A 225 -17.61 4.84 -7.42
CA ALA A 225 -18.70 4.15 -8.13
C ALA A 225 -19.94 3.93 -7.24
N ASN A 226 -19.75 3.63 -5.96
CA ASN A 226 -20.85 3.50 -5.00
C ASN A 226 -21.56 4.85 -4.73
N LEU A 227 -20.81 5.95 -4.69
CA LEU A 227 -21.38 7.30 -4.58
C LEU A 227 -22.15 7.68 -5.85
N ALA A 228 -21.60 7.40 -7.03
CA ALA A 228 -22.32 7.62 -8.29
C ALA A 228 -23.60 6.78 -8.39
N LEU A 229 -23.59 5.55 -7.85
CA LEU A 229 -24.79 4.72 -7.74
C LEU A 229 -25.83 5.31 -6.77
N LYS A 230 -25.39 5.93 -5.67
CA LYS A 230 -26.27 6.62 -4.72
C LYS A 230 -26.96 7.80 -5.40
N GLU A 231 -26.22 8.64 -6.11
CA GLU A 231 -26.77 9.77 -6.87
C GLU A 231 -27.74 9.32 -7.96
N TYR A 232 -27.39 8.26 -8.71
CA TYR A 232 -28.29 7.64 -9.68
C TYR A 232 -29.63 7.24 -9.06
N LYS A 233 -29.60 6.54 -7.91
CA LYS A 233 -30.84 6.13 -7.21
C LYS A 233 -31.67 7.33 -6.79
N GLN A 234 -31.04 8.37 -6.24
CA GLN A 234 -31.73 9.59 -5.83
C GLN A 234 -32.41 10.29 -7.01
N ARG A 235 -31.74 10.38 -8.16
CA ARG A 235 -32.30 10.97 -9.39
C ARG A 235 -33.50 10.18 -9.92
N ILE A 236 -33.43 8.84 -9.88
CA ILE A 236 -34.55 7.99 -10.31
C ILE A 236 -35.73 8.13 -9.34
N ASP A 237 -35.47 8.13 -8.03
CA ASP A 237 -36.50 8.26 -7.00
C ASP A 237 -37.17 9.65 -7.01
N SER A 238 -36.45 10.72 -7.37
CA SER A 238 -36.99 12.07 -7.50
C SER A 238 -37.76 12.32 -8.81
N GLY A 239 -37.74 11.36 -9.75
CA GLY A 239 -38.40 11.50 -11.05
C GLY A 239 -37.65 12.38 -12.05
N GLU A 240 -36.40 12.76 -11.75
CA GLU A 240 -35.53 13.59 -12.61
C GLU A 240 -34.89 12.80 -13.76
N VAL A 241 -35.67 11.92 -14.38
CA VAL A 241 -35.21 10.98 -15.41
C VAL A 241 -34.67 11.73 -16.63
N GLU A 242 -35.22 12.89 -16.98
CA GLU A 242 -34.81 13.69 -18.14
C GLU A 242 -33.36 14.22 -18.05
N GLN A 243 -32.80 14.30 -16.84
CA GLN A 243 -31.43 14.80 -16.63
C GLN A 243 -30.34 13.76 -16.96
N GLY A 244 -30.69 12.50 -17.20
CA GLY A 244 -29.72 11.43 -17.40
C GLY A 244 -30.30 10.17 -18.03
N HIS A 245 -29.52 9.09 -18.03
CA HIS A 245 -29.97 7.80 -18.56
C HIS A 245 -30.87 7.08 -17.53
N LEU A 246 -31.91 6.38 -17.99
CA LEU A 246 -32.91 5.73 -17.13
C LEU A 246 -32.39 4.46 -16.44
N TYR A 247 -31.48 3.72 -17.10
CA TYR A 247 -31.01 2.40 -16.63
C TYR A 247 -29.52 2.36 -16.29
N LYS A 248 -28.81 3.49 -16.40
CA LYS A 248 -27.35 3.57 -16.27
C LYS A 248 -26.97 4.86 -15.56
N ILE A 249 -25.83 4.81 -14.87
CA ILE A 249 -25.21 5.98 -14.23
C ILE A 249 -24.76 6.94 -15.34
N ASP A 250 -25.21 8.20 -15.28
CA ASP A 250 -24.92 9.23 -16.28
C ASP A 250 -24.02 10.36 -15.73
N ASN A 251 -23.69 11.34 -16.56
CA ASN A 251 -22.80 12.46 -16.23
C ASN A 251 -23.23 13.21 -14.97
N VAL A 252 -24.54 13.44 -14.79
CA VAL A 252 -25.10 14.13 -13.62
C VAL A 252 -24.81 13.37 -12.32
N ASP A 253 -24.94 12.04 -12.35
CA ASP A 253 -24.72 11.17 -11.19
C ASP A 253 -23.23 11.16 -10.81
N VAL A 254 -22.34 11.07 -11.81
CA VAL A 254 -20.89 11.16 -11.63
C VAL A 254 -20.48 12.54 -11.11
N HIS A 255 -21.10 13.61 -11.63
CA HIS A 255 -20.81 14.98 -11.22
C HIS A 255 -21.19 15.23 -9.75
N ASN A 256 -22.39 14.84 -9.35
CA ASN A 256 -22.88 15.05 -7.99
C ASN A 256 -22.09 14.23 -6.96
N ALA A 257 -21.67 13.01 -7.34
CA ALA A 257 -20.86 12.14 -6.48
C ALA A 257 -19.49 12.75 -6.11
N ARG A 258 -18.98 13.71 -6.89
CA ARG A 258 -17.69 14.38 -6.62
C ARG A 258 -17.66 15.07 -5.27
N VAL A 259 -18.77 15.64 -4.81
CA VAL A 259 -18.80 16.41 -3.57
C VAL A 259 -18.50 15.50 -2.38
N GLU A 260 -19.30 14.45 -2.21
CA GLU A 260 -19.12 13.48 -1.12
C GLU A 260 -17.83 12.67 -1.28
N TYR A 261 -17.40 12.37 -2.52
CA TYR A 261 -16.12 11.71 -2.75
C TYR A 261 -14.94 12.58 -2.32
N SER A 262 -14.99 13.89 -2.58
CA SER A 262 -13.93 14.83 -2.17
C SER A 262 -13.86 14.94 -0.65
N GLU A 263 -15.00 14.97 0.04
CA GLU A 263 -15.07 14.93 1.51
C GLU A 263 -14.50 13.62 2.09
N TYR A 264 -14.76 12.49 1.43
CA TYR A 264 -14.17 11.21 1.80
C TYR A 264 -12.64 11.23 1.62
N LEU A 265 -12.18 11.68 0.44
CA LEU A 265 -10.76 11.72 0.10
C LEU A 265 -9.98 12.65 1.05
N VAL A 266 -10.54 13.80 1.41
CA VAL A 266 -9.93 14.72 2.39
C VAL A 266 -9.71 14.04 3.73
N ARG A 267 -10.69 13.28 4.23
CA ARG A 267 -10.58 12.59 5.53
C ARG A 267 -9.54 11.48 5.49
N GLU A 268 -9.51 10.70 4.41
CA GLU A 268 -8.47 9.67 4.23
C GLU A 268 -7.06 10.28 4.15
N ILE A 269 -6.94 11.43 3.47
CA ILE A 269 -5.68 12.16 3.39
C ILE A 269 -5.32 12.76 4.75
N ASP A 270 -6.26 13.32 5.50
CA ASP A 270 -6.02 13.87 6.84
C ASP A 270 -5.42 12.79 7.77
N ASP A 271 -6.06 11.62 7.82
CA ASP A 271 -5.58 10.48 8.61
C ASP A 271 -4.14 10.05 8.22
N GLU A 272 -3.81 10.00 6.91
CA GLU A 272 -2.50 9.60 6.39
C GLU A 272 -1.43 10.69 6.58
N VAL A 273 -1.79 11.94 6.32
CA VAL A 273 -0.85 13.08 6.22
C VAL A 273 -0.55 13.66 7.59
N HIS A 274 -1.51 13.72 8.52
CA HIS A 274 -1.30 14.32 9.83
C HIS A 274 -0.12 13.70 10.60
N THR A 275 0.14 12.40 10.38
CA THR A 275 1.29 11.69 10.97
C THR A 275 2.65 12.22 10.47
N HIS A 276 2.72 12.71 9.24
CA HIS A 276 3.97 13.10 8.57
C HIS A 276 4.11 14.61 8.31
N LEU A 277 2.98 15.32 8.35
CA LEU A 277 2.84 16.76 8.17
C LEU A 277 1.67 17.27 9.04
N PRO A 278 1.87 17.43 10.36
CA PRO A 278 0.80 17.79 11.30
C PRO A 278 0.04 19.08 10.93
N ASP A 279 0.74 20.05 10.33
CA ASP A 279 0.18 21.33 9.89
C ASP A 279 -0.12 21.39 8.38
N TYR A 280 -0.48 20.27 7.75
CA TYR A 280 -0.69 20.22 6.29
C TYR A 280 -1.79 21.18 5.81
N GLU A 281 -2.80 21.49 6.62
CA GLU A 281 -3.84 22.45 6.26
C GLU A 281 -3.25 23.84 5.94
N ARG A 282 -2.23 24.28 6.68
CA ARG A 282 -1.53 25.55 6.38
C ARG A 282 -0.77 25.49 5.06
N HIS A 283 -0.26 24.32 4.71
CA HIS A 283 0.39 24.11 3.41
C HIS A 283 -0.64 24.18 2.27
N LEU A 284 -1.84 23.67 2.51
CA LEU A 284 -2.96 23.83 1.57
C LEU A 284 -3.41 25.28 1.45
N ASP A 285 -3.41 26.05 2.54
CA ASP A 285 -3.70 27.48 2.52
C ASP A 285 -2.69 28.26 1.65
N VAL A 286 -1.41 27.88 1.67
CA VAL A 286 -0.40 28.43 0.75
C VAL A 286 -0.80 28.17 -0.71
N LEU A 287 -1.20 26.94 -1.06
CA LEU A 287 -1.66 26.61 -2.41
C LEU A 287 -2.94 27.40 -2.79
N ARG A 288 -3.87 27.58 -1.84
CA ARG A 288 -5.08 28.40 -2.04
C ARG A 288 -4.74 29.86 -2.29
N ALA A 289 -3.75 30.39 -1.59
CA ALA A 289 -3.30 31.78 -1.72
C ALA A 289 -2.65 32.05 -3.08
N ILE A 290 -1.96 31.06 -3.66
CA ILE A 290 -1.45 31.14 -5.04
C ILE A 290 -2.62 31.27 -6.02
N GLY A 291 -3.68 30.49 -5.82
CA GLY A 291 -4.92 30.60 -6.60
C GLY A 291 -4.77 30.26 -8.09
N LYS A 292 -3.67 29.61 -8.47
CA LYS A 292 -3.37 29.18 -9.84
C LYS A 292 -3.30 27.66 -9.91
N TRP A 293 -3.77 27.13 -11.02
CA TRP A 293 -3.63 25.72 -11.34
C TRP A 293 -2.17 25.33 -11.59
N HIS A 294 -1.43 26.16 -12.33
CA HIS A 294 0.00 25.99 -12.56
C HIS A 294 0.77 27.11 -11.85
N PHE A 295 1.84 26.75 -11.16
CA PHE A 295 2.72 27.70 -10.49
C PHE A 295 4.18 27.24 -10.57
N ASP A 296 5.12 28.18 -10.54
CA ASP A 296 6.54 27.87 -10.44
C ASP A 296 7.03 27.83 -8.98
N LYS A 297 8.30 27.45 -8.81
CA LYS A 297 8.92 27.32 -7.49
C LYS A 297 8.99 28.67 -6.75
N ASP A 298 9.28 29.75 -7.45
CA ASP A 298 9.49 31.08 -6.86
C ASP A 298 8.14 31.68 -6.40
N GLU A 299 7.08 31.42 -7.16
CA GLU A 299 5.70 31.74 -6.79
C GLU A 299 5.27 31.01 -5.52
N TYR A 300 5.59 29.71 -5.42
CA TYR A 300 5.31 28.94 -4.21
C TYR A 300 6.10 29.46 -3.01
N GLU A 301 7.41 29.68 -3.17
CA GLU A 301 8.28 30.16 -2.08
C GLU A 301 7.83 31.53 -1.55
N SER A 302 7.39 32.41 -2.45
CA SER A 302 6.82 33.72 -2.10
C SER A 302 5.52 33.58 -1.32
N ALA A 303 4.60 32.71 -1.77
CA ALA A 303 3.34 32.46 -1.07
C ALA A 303 3.56 31.79 0.28
N PHE A 304 4.47 30.82 0.35
CA PHE A 304 4.83 30.08 1.56
C PHE A 304 5.38 31.02 2.63
N SER A 305 6.35 31.87 2.28
CA SER A 305 6.94 32.83 3.22
C SER A 305 5.94 33.85 3.74
N LYS A 306 4.91 34.18 2.95
CA LYS A 306 3.88 35.17 3.31
C LYS A 306 2.75 34.57 4.15
N HIS A 307 2.30 33.37 3.78
CA HIS A 307 1.10 32.75 4.34
C HIS A 307 1.41 31.70 5.41
N TYR A 308 2.65 31.23 5.49
CA TYR A 308 3.11 30.33 6.54
C TYR A 308 4.54 30.65 7.03
N PRO A 309 4.79 31.86 7.56
CA PRO A 309 6.13 32.30 7.96
C PRO A 309 6.73 31.50 9.14
N GLU A 310 5.89 30.91 9.99
CA GLU A 310 6.29 30.14 11.17
C GLU A 310 6.50 28.63 10.90
N ALA A 311 6.50 28.21 9.63
CA ALA A 311 6.70 26.82 9.25
C ALA A 311 8.05 26.28 9.77
N GLN A 312 8.02 25.07 10.32
CA GLN A 312 9.23 24.39 10.83
C GLN A 312 10.08 23.75 9.73
N ILE A 313 9.51 23.61 8.52
CA ILE A 313 10.17 23.02 7.36
C ILE A 313 10.37 24.07 6.27
N SER A 314 11.37 23.85 5.43
CA SER A 314 11.63 24.74 4.30
C SER A 314 10.54 24.65 3.22
N SER A 315 10.40 25.68 2.39
CA SER A 315 9.49 25.67 1.22
C SER A 315 9.76 24.48 0.28
N ASN A 316 11.03 24.06 0.15
CA ASN A 316 11.42 22.90 -0.65
C ASN A 316 10.92 21.59 -0.06
N GLU A 317 11.11 21.41 1.25
CA GLU A 317 10.66 20.22 1.96
C GLU A 317 9.13 20.15 1.98
N ALA A 318 8.46 21.29 2.12
CA ALA A 318 7.01 21.42 1.98
C ALA A 318 6.53 20.99 0.58
N LEU A 319 7.17 21.46 -0.50
CA LEU A 319 6.86 21.03 -1.87
C LEU A 319 7.09 19.52 -2.07
N GLU A 320 8.19 18.98 -1.53
CA GLU A 320 8.50 17.56 -1.63
C GLU A 320 7.44 16.70 -0.94
N LYS A 321 7.04 17.09 0.28
CA LYS A 321 5.95 16.42 1.01
C LYS A 321 4.60 16.56 0.30
N LEU A 322 4.25 17.75 -0.20
CA LEU A 322 3.03 17.96 -0.97
C LEU A 322 3.00 17.09 -2.24
N HIS A 323 4.13 16.94 -2.91
CA HIS A 323 4.26 16.05 -4.06
C HIS A 323 4.14 14.58 -3.64
N GLN A 324 4.80 14.17 -2.56
CA GLN A 324 4.75 12.81 -2.03
C GLN A 324 3.32 12.35 -1.70
N PHE A 325 2.51 13.24 -1.15
CA PHE A 325 1.09 13.00 -0.85
C PHE A 325 0.14 13.34 -2.01
N SER A 326 0.69 13.57 -3.21
CA SER A 326 -0.08 13.85 -4.45
C SER A 326 -0.97 15.10 -4.40
N PHE A 327 -0.67 16.05 -3.50
CA PHE A 327 -1.34 17.36 -3.49
C PHE A 327 -0.99 18.18 -4.73
N ILE A 328 0.24 18.01 -5.22
CA ILE A 328 0.77 18.67 -6.41
C ILE A 328 1.45 17.65 -7.32
N GLY A 329 1.39 17.88 -8.64
CA GLY A 329 2.10 17.12 -9.66
C GLY A 329 3.13 17.99 -10.40
N PHE A 330 4.00 17.34 -11.19
CA PHE A 330 4.93 18.04 -12.08
C PHE A 330 4.29 18.31 -13.45
N TYR A 331 4.33 19.56 -13.90
CA TYR A 331 4.01 19.94 -15.26
C TYR A 331 5.30 20.23 -16.02
N ARG A 332 5.61 19.46 -17.07
CA ARG A 332 6.62 19.83 -18.05
C ARG A 332 5.93 20.36 -19.29
N ALA A 333 6.01 21.67 -19.52
CA ALA A 333 5.64 22.24 -20.80
C ALA A 333 6.57 21.65 -21.89
N GLY A 334 6.02 20.84 -22.80
CA GLY A 334 6.79 20.30 -23.92
C GLY A 334 7.17 21.39 -24.90
N GLY A 335 8.44 21.79 -24.92
CA GLY A 335 9.00 22.74 -25.89
C GLY A 335 10.42 22.37 -26.30
N ARG A 336 10.70 22.34 -27.61
CA ARG A 336 12.05 22.22 -28.18
C ARG A 336 12.85 23.51 -27.90
N GLY A 337 13.34 23.68 -26.69
CA GLY A 337 14.16 24.84 -26.33
C GLY A 337 14.75 24.66 -24.94
N PHE A 338 16.07 24.71 -24.85
CA PHE A 338 16.81 24.63 -23.60
C PHE A 338 16.40 25.77 -22.65
N GLY A 339 15.67 25.41 -21.60
CA GLY A 339 15.20 26.32 -20.55
C GLY A 339 14.10 25.66 -19.73
N GLY A 340 14.42 24.57 -19.04
CA GLY A 340 13.42 23.88 -18.21
C GLY A 340 13.08 24.72 -16.98
N GLN A 341 11.99 25.47 -17.01
CA GLN A 341 11.32 25.91 -15.79
C GLN A 341 10.52 24.73 -15.22
N SER A 342 10.79 24.38 -13.97
CA SER A 342 10.01 23.38 -13.25
C SER A 342 8.68 24.01 -12.86
N MET A 343 7.62 23.66 -13.58
CA MET A 343 6.25 24.06 -13.26
C MET A 343 5.58 22.96 -12.43
N PHE A 344 4.81 23.37 -11.44
CA PHE A 344 3.98 22.50 -10.61
C PHE A 344 2.51 22.72 -10.97
N SER A 345 1.69 21.69 -10.80
CA SER A 345 0.24 21.78 -10.97
C SER A 345 -0.49 21.26 -9.73
N VAL A 346 -1.50 22.00 -9.26
CA VAL A 346 -2.44 21.47 -8.25
C VAL A 346 -3.26 20.35 -8.88
N THR A 347 -3.44 19.22 -8.18
CA THR A 347 -4.18 18.07 -8.72
C THR A 347 -5.70 18.29 -8.69
N GLU A 348 -6.46 17.88 -9.73
CA GLU A 348 -7.89 18.22 -9.93
C GLU A 348 -8.82 17.76 -8.80
N ASN A 349 -8.49 16.63 -8.17
CA ASN A 349 -9.22 16.12 -7.01
C ASN A 349 -9.17 17.06 -5.82
N GLN A 350 -8.08 17.81 -5.74
CA GLN A 350 -7.84 18.66 -4.61
C GLN A 350 -8.41 20.05 -4.77
N GLU A 351 -8.73 20.50 -5.97
CA GLU A 351 -9.52 21.71 -6.12
C GLU A 351 -10.87 21.57 -5.38
N PHE A 352 -11.55 20.43 -5.52
CA PHE A 352 -12.78 20.14 -4.79
C PHE A 352 -12.56 19.88 -3.30
N ALA A 353 -11.47 19.21 -2.90
CA ALA A 353 -11.07 19.09 -1.49
C ALA A 353 -10.82 20.48 -0.84
N LEU A 354 -10.11 21.36 -1.55
CA LEU A 354 -9.79 22.73 -1.13
C LEU A 354 -11.05 23.62 -1.13
N ILE A 355 -12.01 23.37 -2.04
CA ILE A 355 -13.34 24.02 -2.06
C ILE A 355 -14.26 23.47 -0.96
N VAL A 356 -14.22 22.16 -0.66
CA VAL A 356 -15.00 21.53 0.43
C VAL A 356 -14.49 22.00 1.79
N LEU A 357 -13.17 22.16 1.96
CA LEU A 357 -12.60 22.78 3.15
C LEU A 357 -13.08 24.24 3.33
N ARG A 358 -13.46 24.98 2.26
CA ARG A 358 -14.15 26.29 2.42
C ARG A 358 -15.48 26.19 3.18
N ARG A 359 -16.18 25.06 3.13
CA ARG A 359 -17.48 24.88 3.81
C ARG A 359 -17.34 24.49 5.28
N VAL A 360 -16.26 23.82 5.66
CA VAL A 360 -16.02 23.41 7.05
C VAL A 360 -15.53 24.60 7.91
N THR A 361 -14.91 25.62 7.31
CA THR A 361 -14.38 26.80 8.05
C THR A 361 -15.40 27.92 8.31
N VAL A 362 -16.71 27.72 8.09
CA VAL A 362 -17.72 28.75 8.43
C VAL A 362 -18.92 28.14 9.15
N TYR A 363 -18.87 28.16 10.50
CA TYR A 363 -19.91 28.60 11.46
C TYR A 363 -19.59 28.01 12.85
N ILE A 364 -18.57 28.55 13.51
CA ILE A 364 -18.65 28.77 14.96
C ILE A 364 -18.73 30.28 15.15
N GLN A 365 -19.91 30.83 14.88
CA GLN A 365 -20.29 32.10 15.48
C GLN A 365 -20.71 31.79 16.91
N GLY A 366 -19.99 32.39 17.85
CA GLY A 366 -20.31 32.31 19.26
C GLY A 366 -21.72 32.83 19.54
N SER A 367 -22.38 32.13 20.44
CA SER A 367 -23.37 32.66 21.37
C SER A 367 -23.06 32.15 22.76
#